data_AF-A0A7K0QUE7-F1
#
_entry.id   AF-A0A7K0QUE7-F1
#
_cell.length_a   1.000
_cell.length_b   1.000
_cell.length_c   1.000
_cell.angle_alpha   90.00
_cell.angle_beta   90.00
_cell.angle_gamma   90.00
#
_symmetry.space_group_name_H-M   'P 1'
#
loop_
_entity.id
_entity.type
_entity.pdbx_description
1 polymer ?
#
loop_
_entity_poly.entity_id
_entity_poly.type
_entity_poly.pdbx_seq_one_letter_code
_entity_poly.pdbx_strand_id
1 'polypeptide(L)' 'MLITQSFDVDQPVDNVWNFFENVPLIAACIPGADLT' A
#
# COMPACT_ATOMS: atom_id res chain seq x y z
N MET A 1 -4.67 6.07 -19.70
CA MET A 1 -5.46 6.70 -18.61
C MET A 1 -4.61 6.67 -17.37
N LEU A 2 -4.31 7.84 -16.76
CA LEU A 2 -3.59 7.91 -15.50
C LEU A 2 -4.63 8.10 -14.39
N ILE A 3 -4.72 7.15 -13.47
CA ILE A 3 -5.55 7.28 -12.29
C ILE A 3 -4.63 7.75 -11.16
N THR A 4 -4.96 8.91 -10.57
CA THR A 4 -4.28 9.42 -9.38
C THR A 4 -5.23 9.30 -8.20
N GLN A 5 -4.75 8.75 -7.09
CA GLN A 5 -5.51 8.63 -5.85
C GLN A 5 -4.65 9.14 -4.69
N SER A 6 -5.27 9.88 -3.78
CA SER A 6 -4.64 10.43 -2.58
C SER A 6 -5.61 10.27 -1.42
N PHE A 7 -5.08 9.97 -0.24
CA PHE A 7 -5.85 9.79 0.99
C PHE A 7 -4.99 10.20 2.18
N ASP A 8 -5.66 10.66 3.23
CA ASP A 8 -5.02 11.04 4.49
C ASP A 8 -5.08 9.89 5.49
N VAL A 9 -3.99 9.72 6.23
CA VAL A 9 -3.86 8.71 7.28
C VAL A 9 -3.20 9.32 8.50
N ASP A 10 -3.80 9.07 9.67
CA ASP A 10 -3.31 9.58 10.95
C ASP A 10 -2.22 8.65 11.52
N GLN A 11 -1.14 8.47 10.75
CA GLN A 11 0.00 7.63 11.08
C GLN A 11 1.31 8.36 10.75
N PRO A 12 2.39 8.12 11.53
CA PRO A 12 3.71 8.66 11.22
C PRO A 12 4.18 8.24 9.83
N VAL A 13 4.83 9.17 9.12
CA VAL A 13 5.32 8.95 7.74
C VAL A 13 6.23 7.73 7.63
N ASP A 14 7.10 7.50 8.61
CA ASP A 14 8.02 6.37 8.61
C ASP A 14 7.27 5.03 8.71
N ASN A 15 6.19 4.97 9.50
CA ASN A 15 5.36 3.77 9.61
C ASN A 15 4.63 3.47 8.31
N VAL A 16 4.15 4.51 7.62
CA VAL A 16 3.50 4.37 6.32
C VAL A 16 4.48 3.80 5.30
N TRP A 17 5.69 4.36 5.19
CA TRP A 17 6.69 3.85 4.25
C TRP A 17 7.13 2.43 4.56
N ASN A 18 7.40 2.11 5.83
CA ASN A 18 7.75 0.75 6.25
C ASN A 18 6.65 -0.28 5.92
N PHE A 19 5.37 0.12 5.98
CA PHE A 19 4.26 -0.74 5.56
C PHE A 19 4.33 -1.06 4.06
N PHE A 20 4.64 -0.07 3.22
CA PHE A 20 4.77 -0.26 1.77
C PHE A 20 5.99 -1.08 1.34
N GLU A 21 7.00 -1.22 2.19
CA GLU A 21 8.12 -2.16 1.96
C GLU A 21 7.72 -3.63 2.20
N ASN A 22 6.64 -3.88 2.95
CA ASN A 22 6.14 -5.22 3.23
C ASN A 22 5.24 -5.73 2.09
N VAL A 23 5.85 -6.24 1.02
CA VAL A 23 5.16 -6.72 -0.18
C VAL A 23 4.04 -7.73 0.10
N PRO A 24 4.22 -8.77 0.97
CA PRO A 24 3.14 -9.69 1.30
C PRO A 24 1.91 -9.02 1.90
N LEU A 25 2.13 -8.06 2.81
CA LEU A 25 1.06 -7.35 3.49
C LEU A 25 0.31 -6.40 2.55
N ILE A 26 1.05 -5.75 1.64
CA ILE A 26 0.46 -4.89 0.59
C ILE A 26 -0.38 -5.70 -0.38
N ALA A 27 0.10 -6.85 -0.85
CA ALA A 27 -0.62 -7.69 -1.79
C ALA A 27 -2.00 -8.12 -1.25
N ALA A 28 -2.09 -8.42 0.06
CA ALA A 28 -3.36 -8.77 0.70
C ALA A 28 -4.42 -7.64 0.64
N CYS A 29 -4.00 -6.39 0.46
CA CYS A 29 -4.89 -5.23 0.34
C CYS A 29 -5.31 -4.92 -1.11
N ILE A 30 -4.69 -5.56 -2.11
CA ILE A 30 -4.92 -5.26 -3.53
C ILE A 30 -5.76 -6.38 -4.16
N PRO A 31 -6.99 -6.09 -4.61
CA PRO A 31 -7.81 -7.08 -5.28
C PRO A 31 -7.11 -7.66 -6.51
N GLY A 32 -6.95 -8.98 -6.55
CA GLY A 32 -6.33 -9.69 -7.66
C GLY A 32 -4.80 -9.70 -7.67
N ALA A 33 -4.13 -9.21 -6.63
CA ALA A 33 -2.70 -9.41 -6.46
C ALA A 33 -2.42 -10.88 -6.07
N ASP A 34 -1.52 -11.52 -6.80
CA ASP A 34 -1.02 -12.86 -6.52
C ASP A 34 0.51 -12.84 -6.40
N LEU A 35 1.03 -13.62 -5.47
CA LEU A 35 2.47 -13.69 -5.16
C LEU A 35 3.09 -15.02 -5.63
N THR A 36 2.36 -15.81 -6.42
CA THR A 36 2.81 -17.12 -6.93
C THR A 36 3.42 -17.07 -8.32
#